data_AF-A0A7S3C410-F1
#
_entry.id   AF-A0A7S3C410-F1
#
_cell.length_a   1.000
_cell.length_b   1.000
_cell.length_c   1.000
_cell.angle_alpha   90.00
_cell.angle_beta   90.00
_cell.angle_gamma   90.00
#
_symmetry.space_group_name_H-M   'P 1'
#
loop_
_entity.id
_entity.type
_entity.pdbx_description
1 polymer ?
#
loop_
_entity_poly.entity_id
_entity_poly.type
_entity_poly.pdbx_seq_one_letter_code
_entity_poly.pdbx_strand_id
1 'polypeptide(L)'
;PSHKNEATGVLGDNDPMDVVEIGDVTCDMGGVYDVKPLGVLAMIDDGEIDWKLLAVRLDDPKAAACGSLEEVEAAFPGQMDAIREWFRDYKVPDGKPQNAFGLDEKWMPKDYAMDIIAETAGFYDDLMSGKTPNTKELSLE
;
A
#
# COMPACT_ATOMS: atom_id res chain seq x y z
N PRO A 1 -13.76 -1.07 5.38
CA PRO A 1 -13.81 -1.42 6.84
C PRO A 1 -14.73 -2.57 7.28
N SER A 2 -15.71 -3.05 6.49
CA SER A 2 -16.60 -4.16 6.88
C SER A 2 -16.13 -5.54 6.42
N HIS A 3 -15.04 -5.60 5.68
CA HIS A 3 -14.48 -6.81 5.10
C HIS A 3 -13.27 -7.23 5.91
N LYS A 4 -13.28 -8.48 6.40
CA LYS A 4 -12.14 -9.08 7.10
C LYS A 4 -11.19 -9.66 6.07
N ASN A 5 -9.97 -9.15 6.02
CA ASN A 5 -8.96 -9.67 5.11
C ASN A 5 -8.59 -11.11 5.51
N GLU A 6 -8.57 -12.03 4.54
CA GLU A 6 -8.34 -13.44 4.82
C GLU A 6 -6.91 -13.74 5.26
N ALA A 7 -5.93 -12.99 4.73
CA ALA A 7 -4.52 -13.22 4.98
C ALA A 7 -4.07 -12.69 6.36
N THR A 8 -4.62 -11.57 6.80
CA THR A 8 -4.21 -10.91 8.06
C THR A 8 -5.23 -11.06 9.18
N GLY A 9 -6.49 -11.35 8.84
CA GLY A 9 -7.56 -11.52 9.81
C GLY A 9 -8.04 -10.21 10.46
N VAL A 10 -7.70 -9.05 9.91
CA VAL A 10 -8.15 -7.74 10.39
C VAL A 10 -9.03 -7.03 9.36
N LEU A 11 -9.69 -5.94 9.75
CA LEU A 11 -10.56 -5.12 8.89
C LEU A 11 -9.74 -3.99 8.25
N GLY A 12 -10.15 -3.51 7.06
CA GLY A 12 -9.50 -2.35 6.44
C GLY A 12 -9.84 -1.01 7.12
N ASP A 13 -8.92 -0.06 7.01
CA ASP A 13 -8.93 1.29 7.60
C ASP A 13 -10.05 2.25 7.13
N ASN A 14 -10.78 1.89 6.06
CA ASN A 14 -11.86 2.69 5.43
C ASN A 14 -11.39 3.72 4.39
N ASP A 15 -10.14 3.63 3.93
CA ASP A 15 -9.59 4.55 2.95
C ASP A 15 -9.27 3.87 1.60
N PRO A 16 -9.06 4.66 0.53
CA PRO A 16 -8.43 4.15 -0.67
C PRO A 16 -7.08 3.50 -0.34
N MET A 17 -6.71 2.46 -1.09
CA MET A 17 -5.44 1.78 -0.87
C MET A 17 -4.24 2.74 -1.04
N ASP A 18 -3.33 2.71 -0.07
CA ASP A 18 -2.15 3.55 -0.06
C ASP A 18 -1.08 3.12 -1.07
N VAL A 19 -0.35 4.11 -1.59
CA VAL A 19 0.71 3.91 -2.58
C VAL A 19 1.98 4.64 -2.17
N VAL A 20 3.10 3.92 -2.20
CA VAL A 20 4.45 4.45 -2.05
C VAL A 20 5.13 4.43 -3.41
N GLU A 21 5.30 5.62 -3.98
CA GLU A 21 6.05 5.85 -5.21
C GLU A 21 7.55 5.99 -4.87
N ILE A 22 8.42 5.23 -5.53
CA ILE A 22 9.87 5.15 -5.22
C ILE A 22 10.79 5.78 -6.27
N GLY A 23 10.24 6.47 -7.26
CA GLY A 23 10.99 7.14 -8.30
C GLY A 23 11.91 8.23 -7.75
N ASP A 24 12.91 8.61 -8.54
CA ASP A 24 13.92 9.58 -8.12
C ASP A 24 13.36 11.02 -8.09
N VAL A 25 12.20 11.27 -8.71
CA VAL A 25 11.57 12.59 -8.82
C VAL A 25 10.36 12.68 -7.90
N THR A 26 10.40 13.63 -6.95
CA THR A 26 9.29 13.91 -6.05
C THR A 26 8.01 14.24 -6.81
N CYS A 27 6.91 13.60 -6.40
CA CYS A 27 5.56 13.89 -6.87
C CYS A 27 5.02 15.19 -6.22
N ASP A 28 4.32 15.99 -7.02
CA ASP A 28 3.61 17.17 -6.52
C ASP A 28 2.33 16.77 -5.80
N MET A 29 1.99 17.50 -4.73
CA MET A 29 0.72 17.30 -4.02
C MET A 29 -0.47 17.57 -4.96
N GLY A 30 -1.39 16.61 -5.04
CA GLY A 30 -2.53 16.65 -5.98
C GLY A 30 -2.17 16.28 -7.43
N GLY A 31 -0.92 15.91 -7.70
CA GLY A 31 -0.49 15.38 -9.00
C GLY A 31 -1.09 13.98 -9.27
N VAL A 32 -1.26 13.68 -10.55
CA VAL A 32 -1.73 12.36 -11.04
C VAL A 32 -0.67 11.80 -11.96
N TYR A 33 -0.16 10.62 -11.64
CA TYR A 33 0.96 10.00 -12.33
C TYR A 33 0.62 8.57 -12.73
N ASP A 34 1.00 8.19 -13.94
CA ASP A 34 0.95 6.79 -14.35
C ASP A 34 2.08 6.03 -13.67
N VAL A 35 1.71 4.99 -12.92
CA VAL A 35 2.66 4.17 -12.16
C VAL A 35 2.56 2.70 -12.54
N LYS A 36 3.66 1.98 -12.34
CA LYS A 36 3.72 0.53 -12.41
C LYS A 36 3.70 -0.05 -10.99
N PRO A 37 2.71 -0.92 -10.67
CA PRO A 37 2.73 -1.71 -9.44
C PRO A 37 3.90 -2.72 -9.43
N LEU A 38 4.59 -2.82 -8.29
CA LEU A 38 5.78 -3.64 -8.09
C LEU A 38 5.59 -4.74 -7.03
N GLY A 39 4.85 -4.43 -5.98
CA GLY A 39 4.56 -5.32 -4.86
C GLY A 39 3.72 -4.62 -3.80
N VAL A 40 3.43 -5.28 -2.68
CA VAL A 40 2.62 -4.71 -1.60
C VAL A 40 3.09 -5.19 -0.23
N LEU A 41 2.98 -4.32 0.77
CA LEU A 41 3.26 -4.63 2.17
C LEU A 41 1.97 -4.59 3.00
N ALA A 42 1.76 -5.62 3.82
CA ALA A 42 0.59 -5.74 4.69
C ALA A 42 0.85 -5.04 6.03
N MET A 43 0.76 -3.71 6.11
CA MET A 43 0.89 -3.00 7.38
C MET A 43 -0.38 -3.19 8.22
N ILE A 44 -0.21 -3.42 9.51
CA ILE A 44 -1.29 -3.44 10.50
C ILE A 44 -1.16 -2.18 11.34
N ASP A 45 -2.02 -1.20 11.06
CA ASP A 45 -2.03 0.10 11.71
C ASP A 45 -3.20 0.19 12.69
N ASP A 46 -2.90 0.40 13.98
CA ASP A 46 -3.92 0.49 15.04
C ASP A 46 -4.98 -0.66 15.01
N GLY A 47 -4.59 -1.83 14.49
CA GLY A 47 -5.44 -3.03 14.39
C GLY A 47 -6.20 -3.20 13.07
N GLU A 48 -5.96 -2.32 12.09
CA GLU A 48 -6.58 -2.33 10.76
C GLU A 48 -5.54 -2.69 9.69
N ILE A 49 -5.96 -3.37 8.61
CA ILE A 49 -5.09 -3.64 7.46
C ILE A 49 -5.00 -2.37 6.63
N ASP A 50 -3.77 -1.92 6.46
CA ASP A 50 -3.41 -0.73 5.72
C ASP A 50 -2.35 -1.15 4.68
N TRP A 51 -2.82 -1.45 3.47
CA TRP A 51 -1.98 -1.98 2.40
C TRP A 51 -1.10 -0.87 1.83
N LYS A 52 0.22 -1.06 1.84
CA LYS A 52 1.17 -0.13 1.20
C LYS A 52 1.62 -0.71 -0.14
N LEU A 53 1.03 -0.23 -1.23
CA LEU A 53 1.44 -0.61 -2.58
C LEU A 53 2.78 0.03 -2.91
N LEU A 54 3.76 -0.78 -3.34
CA LEU A 54 5.00 -0.29 -3.91
C LEU A 54 4.81 -0.03 -5.40
N ALA A 55 5.11 1.18 -5.85
CA ALA A 55 4.99 1.54 -7.25
C ALA A 55 6.15 2.43 -7.71
N VAL A 56 6.38 2.47 -9.02
CA VAL A 56 7.32 3.40 -9.65
C VAL A 56 6.63 4.07 -10.82
N ARG A 57 6.82 5.37 -11.00
CA ARG A 57 6.30 6.10 -12.16
C ARG A 57 6.81 5.50 -13.47
N LEU A 58 5.95 5.50 -14.49
CA LEU A 58 6.31 4.96 -15.81
C LEU A 58 7.40 5.78 -16.52
N ASP A 59 7.55 7.06 -16.18
CA ASP A 59 8.56 7.96 -16.75
C ASP A 59 9.88 7.98 -15.97
N ASP A 60 9.99 7.23 -14.87
CA ASP A 60 11.24 7.09 -14.13
C ASP A 60 12.28 6.27 -14.96
N PRO A 61 13.55 6.71 -15.07
CA PRO A 61 14.57 6.00 -15.83
C PRO A 61 14.82 4.55 -15.37
N LYS A 62 14.59 4.25 -14.08
CA LYS A 62 14.75 2.92 -13.49
C LYS A 62 13.49 2.08 -13.64
N ALA A 63 12.35 2.65 -14.03
CA ALA A 63 11.09 1.91 -14.16
C ALA A 63 11.26 0.68 -15.05
N ALA A 64 11.95 0.78 -16.19
CA ALA A 64 12.18 -0.36 -17.09
C ALA A 64 12.94 -1.54 -16.43
N ALA A 65 13.75 -1.27 -15.41
CA ALA A 65 14.55 -2.25 -14.69
C ALA A 65 13.84 -2.87 -13.48
N CYS A 66 12.57 -2.55 -13.22
CA CYS A 66 11.83 -3.05 -12.04
C CYS A 66 10.69 -4.01 -12.42
N GLY A 67 10.99 -5.25 -12.78
CA GLY A 67 10.00 -6.29 -13.10
C GLY A 67 9.60 -7.17 -11.93
N SER A 68 10.48 -7.35 -10.95
CA SER A 68 10.25 -8.12 -9.72
C SER A 68 10.78 -7.39 -8.48
N LEU A 69 10.49 -7.90 -7.28
CA LEU A 69 11.00 -7.32 -6.03
C LEU A 69 12.53 -7.39 -5.93
N GLU A 70 13.15 -8.44 -6.46
CA GLU A 70 14.61 -8.58 -6.51
C GLU A 70 15.25 -7.54 -7.44
N GLU A 71 14.60 -7.26 -8.56
CA GLU A 71 15.04 -6.22 -9.49
C GLU A 71 14.81 -4.81 -8.92
N VAL A 72 13.74 -4.62 -8.14
CA VAL A 72 13.53 -3.39 -7.36
C VAL A 72 14.64 -3.20 -6.35
N GLU A 73 14.99 -4.23 -5.57
CA GLU A 73 16.11 -4.15 -4.61
C GLU A 73 17.44 -3.87 -5.32
N ALA A 74 17.66 -4.41 -6.52
CA ALA A 74 18.86 -4.10 -7.30
C ALA A 74 18.88 -2.64 -7.81
N ALA A 75 17.73 -2.09 -8.20
CA ALA A 75 17.60 -0.72 -8.71
C ALA A 75 17.54 0.35 -7.60
N PHE A 76 16.99 -0.02 -6.44
CA PHE A 76 16.79 0.82 -5.25
C PHE A 76 17.26 0.10 -3.97
N PRO A 77 18.58 -0.12 -3.80
CA PRO A 77 19.11 -0.94 -2.71
C PRO A 77 18.73 -0.41 -1.33
N GLY A 78 18.16 -1.27 -0.49
CA GLY A 78 17.73 -0.99 0.87
C GLY A 78 16.45 -0.15 1.00
N GLN A 79 15.88 0.33 -0.11
CA GLN A 79 14.71 1.20 -0.09
C GLN A 79 13.48 0.49 0.49
N MET A 80 13.27 -0.77 0.12
CA MET A 80 12.15 -1.59 0.60
C MET A 80 12.20 -1.82 2.12
N ASP A 81 13.40 -2.02 2.67
CA ASP A 81 13.59 -2.17 4.11
C ASP A 81 13.44 -0.83 4.83
N ALA A 82 13.98 0.25 4.27
CA ALA A 82 13.80 1.59 4.82
C ALA A 82 12.32 2.00 4.89
N ILE A 83 11.52 1.68 3.87
CA ILE A 83 10.07 1.92 3.85
C ILE A 83 9.38 1.10 4.95
N ARG A 84 9.70 -0.19 5.08
CA ARG A 84 9.12 -1.06 6.12
C ARG A 84 9.41 -0.50 7.52
N GLU A 85 10.65 -0.15 7.80
CA GLU A 85 11.03 0.37 9.13
C GLU A 85 10.46 1.78 9.38
N TRP A 86 10.33 2.61 8.35
CA TRP A 86 9.63 3.90 8.49
C TRP A 86 8.18 3.68 8.95
N PHE A 87 7.45 2.79 8.29
CA PHE A 87 6.07 2.48 8.66
C PHE A 87 5.94 1.80 10.02
N ARG A 88 6.95 1.06 10.46
CA ARG A 88 6.99 0.49 11.81
C ARG A 88 7.06 1.57 12.88
N ASP A 89 7.88 2.59 12.66
CA ASP A 89 8.30 3.51 13.71
C ASP A 89 7.68 4.91 13.65
N TYR A 90 7.06 5.33 12.53
CA TYR A 90 6.71 6.75 12.33
C TYR A 90 5.77 7.34 13.38
N LYS A 91 4.94 6.51 14.04
CA LYS A 91 4.02 6.92 15.10
C LYS A 91 4.62 6.82 16.52
N VAL A 92 5.80 6.22 16.68
CA VAL A 92 6.47 6.08 17.98
C VAL A 92 6.78 7.43 18.64
N PRO A 93 7.27 8.46 17.91
CA PRO A 93 7.47 9.79 18.48
C PRO A 93 6.18 10.44 19.01
N ASP A 94 5.02 10.06 18.48
CA ASP A 94 3.70 10.52 18.92
C ASP A 94 3.17 9.75 20.15
N GLY A 95 3.97 8.82 20.69
CA GLY A 95 3.63 8.00 21.86
C GLY A 95 2.76 6.78 21.53
N LYS A 96 2.57 6.46 20.25
CA LYS A 96 1.89 5.23 19.81
C LYS A 96 2.86 4.04 19.79
N PRO A 97 2.36 2.79 19.88
CA PRO A 97 3.20 1.61 19.69
C PRO A 97 3.72 1.52 18.25
N GLN A 98 4.72 0.67 18.04
CA GLN A 98 5.16 0.28 16.69
C GLN A 98 4.03 -0.42 15.94
N ASN A 99 3.91 -0.15 14.65
CA ASN A 99 3.01 -0.88 13.78
C ASN A 99 3.50 -2.33 13.57
N ALA A 100 2.55 -3.24 13.35
CA ALA A 100 2.85 -4.63 13.02
C ALA A 100 2.69 -4.87 11.51
N PHE A 101 3.11 -6.04 11.02
CA PHE A 101 2.90 -6.42 9.64
C PHE A 101 2.31 -7.84 9.55
N GLY A 102 1.43 -8.04 8.58
CA GLY A 102 0.97 -9.38 8.17
C GLY A 102 2.00 -10.09 7.30
N LEU A 103 1.68 -11.32 6.88
CA LEU A 103 2.43 -12.06 5.85
C LEU A 103 3.95 -12.19 6.13
N ASP A 104 4.30 -12.52 7.37
CA ASP A 104 5.69 -12.59 7.86
C ASP A 104 6.51 -11.30 7.64
N GLU A 105 5.85 -10.15 7.58
CA GLU A 105 6.44 -8.84 7.29
C GLU A 105 7.10 -8.73 5.90
N LYS A 106 6.77 -9.64 4.98
CA LYS A 106 7.38 -9.70 3.65
C LYS A 106 6.67 -8.76 2.67
N TRP A 107 7.46 -8.21 1.74
CA TRP A 107 6.91 -7.66 0.51
C TRP A 107 6.35 -8.80 -0.33
N MET A 108 5.08 -8.67 -0.70
CA MET A 108 4.41 -9.61 -1.58
C MET A 108 4.63 -9.19 -3.04
N PRO A 109 4.81 -10.15 -3.96
CA PRO A 109 5.17 -9.84 -5.35
C PRO A 109 4.02 -9.17 -6.10
N LYS A 110 4.36 -8.62 -7.27
CA LYS A 110 3.44 -7.90 -8.16
C LYS A 110 2.09 -8.61 -8.36
N ASP A 111 2.08 -9.91 -8.63
CA ASP A 111 0.82 -10.63 -8.90
C ASP A 111 -0.12 -10.58 -7.69
N TYR A 112 0.42 -10.77 -6.48
CA TYR A 112 -0.34 -10.62 -5.25
C TYR A 112 -0.83 -9.18 -5.06
N ALA A 113 0.02 -8.19 -5.35
CA ALA A 113 -0.37 -6.78 -5.30
C ALA A 113 -1.51 -6.46 -6.27
N MET A 114 -1.50 -7.04 -7.47
CA MET A 114 -2.59 -6.88 -8.45
C MET A 114 -3.90 -7.50 -7.97
N ASP A 115 -3.86 -8.63 -7.27
CA ASP A 115 -5.04 -9.23 -6.66
C ASP A 115 -5.65 -8.32 -5.57
N ILE A 116 -4.81 -7.70 -4.73
CA ILE A 116 -5.25 -6.73 -3.71
C ILE A 116 -5.82 -5.46 -4.36
N ILE A 117 -5.21 -4.95 -5.43
CA ILE A 117 -5.75 -3.82 -6.21
C ILE A 117 -7.14 -4.17 -6.74
N ALA A 118 -7.30 -5.35 -7.34
CA ALA A 118 -8.58 -5.77 -7.90
C ALA A 118 -9.66 -5.94 -6.82
N GLU A 119 -9.30 -6.50 -5.67
CA GLU A 119 -10.21 -6.63 -4.52
C GLU A 119 -10.68 -5.26 -4.00
N THR A 120 -9.74 -4.36 -3.72
CA THR A 120 -10.05 -3.03 -3.16
C THR A 120 -10.80 -2.15 -4.15
N ALA A 121 -10.49 -2.23 -5.44
CA ALA A 121 -11.28 -1.59 -6.50
C ALA A 121 -12.72 -2.13 -6.54
N GLY A 122 -12.92 -3.44 -6.38
CA GLY A 122 -14.25 -4.04 -6.28
C GLY A 122 -15.05 -3.53 -5.07
N PHE A 123 -14.40 -3.32 -3.92
CA PHE A 123 -15.06 -2.69 -2.76
C PHE A 123 -15.47 -1.25 -3.03
N TYR A 124 -14.62 -0.48 -3.73
CA TYR A 124 -14.95 0.87 -4.14
C TYR A 124 -16.11 0.92 -5.13
N ASP A 125 -16.15 0.03 -6.13
CA ASP A 125 -17.26 -0.08 -7.08
C ASP A 125 -18.59 -0.41 -6.37
N ASP A 126 -18.56 -1.33 -5.41
CA ASP A 126 -19.72 -1.67 -4.58
C ASP A 126 -20.19 -0.48 -3.71
N LEU A 127 -19.25 0.32 -3.18
CA LEU A 127 -19.56 1.56 -2.45
C LEU A 127 -20.21 2.60 -3.37
N MET A 128 -19.58 2.89 -4.51
CA MET A 128 -20.02 3.94 -5.43
C MET A 128 -21.34 3.61 -6.14
N SER A 129 -21.62 2.32 -6.36
CA SER A 129 -22.91 1.85 -6.88
C SER A 129 -24.03 1.83 -5.83
N GLY A 130 -23.71 2.03 -4.55
CA GLY A 130 -24.65 1.97 -3.43
C GLY A 130 -25.02 0.55 -3.00
N LYS A 131 -24.35 -0.48 -3.54
CA LYS A 131 -24.52 -1.88 -3.08
C LYS A 131 -24.00 -2.05 -1.66
N THR A 132 -22.91 -1.38 -1.32
CA THR A 132 -22.43 -1.25 0.06
C THR A 132 -22.89 0.10 0.63
N PRO A 133 -23.66 0.11 1.73
CA PRO A 133 -24.07 1.35 2.37
C PRO A 133 -22.88 2.16 2.89
N ASN A 134 -22.84 3.46 2.58
CA ASN A 134 -21.83 4.37 3.12
C ASN A 134 -22.22 4.87 4.52
N THR A 135 -22.12 4.01 5.55
CA THR A 135 -22.57 4.33 6.91
C THR A 135 -21.51 5.01 7.78
N LYS A 136 -20.24 4.99 7.35
CA LYS A 136 -19.11 5.57 8.08
C LYS A 136 -18.51 6.81 7.40
N GLU A 137 -19.00 7.16 6.20
CA GLU A 137 -18.34 8.12 5.29
C GLU A 137 -16.88 7.68 4.96
N LEU A 138 -16.24 8.27 3.95
CA LEU A 138 -14.81 7.99 3.71
C LEU A 138 -13.99 8.76 4.75
N SER A 139 -12.95 8.14 5.30
CA SER A 139 -12.08 8.77 6.30
C SER A 139 -11.09 9.72 5.61
N LEU A 140 -11.59 10.81 5.04
CA LEU A 140 -10.74 11.87 4.45
C LEU A 140 -10.14 12.81 5.52
N GLU A 141 -9.97 12.35 6.76
CA GLU A 141 -9.51 13.16 7.89
C GLU A 141 -7.99 13.45 7.87
#